data_AF-D8GLW6-F1
#
_entry.id   AF-D8GLW6-F1
#
_cell.length_a   1.000
_cell.length_b   1.000
_cell.length_c   1.000
_cell.angle_alpha   90.00
_cell.angle_beta   90.00
_cell.angle_gamma   90.00
#
_symmetry.space_group_name_H-M   'P 1'
#
loop_
_entity.id
_entity.type
_entity.pdbx_description
1 polymer ?
#
loop_
_entity_poly.entity_id
_entity_poly.type
_entity_poly.pdbx_seq_one_letter_code
_entity_poly.pdbx_strand_id
1 'polypeptide(L)'
;MGRKYIKIFRNCVLSVICIVLVVFMIIPDYIMCFFSRNFYFREYIKGSEKIYFLGTYHNMTLDSTPYSYLNLKSVIENLRPDLLLIESRPEQLKNGNFADGPGEMLYSHLIANKLGIVVKGVDWWSDSGKNVPNSTNPTRDEYINKNILKEIPSHKKVLILMGSAHVTLEEPKLEQAGYKRGFFPETAKIKLLKVHNKKLVYPKGMTFYIKKRINYEKSCIGTVYKTDAFKKQASIVIQELNREVKVIEQTGEE
;
A
#
# COMPACT_ATOMS: atom_id res chain seq x y z
N MET A 1 -26.07 54.09 -13.10
CA MET A 1 -25.89 52.63 -13.33
C MET A 1 -24.45 52.12 -13.06
N GLY A 2 -23.63 52.73 -12.19
CA GLY A 2 -22.21 52.33 -12.06
C GLY A 2 -21.91 51.24 -11.02
N ARG A 3 -22.30 51.44 -9.75
CA ARG A 3 -21.82 50.61 -8.63
C ARG A 3 -22.33 49.16 -8.61
N LYS A 4 -23.57 48.93 -9.04
CA LYS A 4 -24.17 47.58 -9.06
C LYS A 4 -23.46 46.66 -10.04
N TYR A 5 -23.16 47.15 -11.24
CA TYR A 5 -22.46 46.40 -12.29
C TYR A 5 -20.99 46.15 -11.92
N ILE A 6 -20.31 47.13 -11.31
CA ILE A 6 -18.95 46.95 -10.79
C ILE A 6 -18.90 45.86 -9.71
N LYS A 7 -19.89 45.83 -8.80
CA LYS A 7 -19.98 44.79 -7.76
C LYS A 7 -20.23 43.40 -8.36
N ILE A 8 -21.11 43.29 -9.35
CA ILE A 8 -21.38 42.02 -10.06
C ILE A 8 -20.12 41.55 -10.79
N PHE A 9 -19.48 42.43 -11.57
CA PHE A 9 -18.24 42.11 -12.30
C PHE A 9 -17.13 41.66 -11.35
N ARG A 10 -16.88 42.39 -10.26
CA ARG A 10 -15.89 42.03 -9.23
C ARG A 10 -16.17 40.64 -8.65
N ASN A 11 -17.43 40.35 -8.34
CA ASN A 11 -17.80 39.05 -7.80
C ASN A 11 -17.60 37.94 -8.85
N CYS A 12 -17.93 38.16 -10.12
CA CYS A 12 -17.65 37.21 -11.20
C CYS A 12 -16.15 36.93 -11.34
N VAL A 13 -15.31 37.98 -11.33
CA VAL A 13 -13.85 37.83 -11.41
C VAL A 13 -13.30 37.04 -10.21
N LEU A 14 -13.75 37.36 -9.00
CA LEU A 14 -13.35 36.62 -7.80
C LEU A 14 -13.76 35.14 -7.87
N SER A 15 -14.99 34.84 -8.32
CA SER A 15 -15.43 33.46 -8.52
C SER A 15 -14.55 32.71 -9.52
N VAL A 16 -14.18 33.35 -10.64
CA VAL A 16 -13.26 32.73 -11.63
C VAL A 16 -11.89 32.47 -11.03
N ILE A 17 -11.32 33.43 -10.29
CA ILE A 17 -10.04 33.25 -9.60
C ILE A 17 -10.12 32.08 -8.60
N CYS A 18 -11.19 32.00 -7.81
CA CYS A 18 -11.38 30.89 -6.87
C CYS A 18 -11.48 29.53 -7.59
N ILE A 19 -12.22 29.45 -8.70
CA ILE A 19 -12.30 28.22 -9.51
C ILE A 19 -10.92 27.83 -10.04
N VAL A 20 -10.19 28.79 -10.60
CA VAL A 20 -8.83 28.56 -11.12
C VAL A 20 -7.92 28.05 -10.00
N LEU A 21 -7.92 28.68 -8.83
CA LEU A 21 -7.11 28.24 -7.68
C LEU A 21 -7.48 26.83 -7.23
N VAL A 22 -8.76 26.49 -7.13
CA VAL A 22 -9.21 25.13 -6.77
C VAL A 22 -8.75 24.11 -7.81
N VAL A 23 -8.87 24.44 -9.09
CA VAL A 23 -8.38 23.60 -10.19
C VAL A 23 -6.87 23.40 -10.10
N PHE A 24 -6.10 24.46 -9.87
CA PHE A 24 -4.64 24.39 -9.69
C PHE A 24 -4.21 23.68 -8.40
N MET A 25 -5.05 23.57 -7.38
CA MET A 25 -4.75 22.80 -6.18
C MET A 25 -5.04 21.30 -6.38
N ILE A 26 -6.17 20.95 -6.99
CA ILE A 26 -6.63 19.54 -7.06
C ILE A 26 -5.97 18.78 -8.22
N ILE A 27 -5.82 19.43 -9.38
CA ILE A 27 -5.31 18.76 -10.58
C ILE A 27 -3.87 18.25 -10.39
N PRO A 28 -2.92 19.02 -9.82
CA PRO A 28 -1.56 18.54 -9.64
C PRO A 28 -1.49 17.30 -8.77
N ASP A 29 -2.21 17.24 -7.65
CA ASP A 29 -2.19 16.07 -6.75
C ASP A 29 -2.76 14.82 -7.44
N TYR A 30 -3.91 14.97 -8.13
CA TYR A 30 -4.49 13.88 -8.89
C TYR A 30 -3.54 13.37 -9.98
N ILE A 31 -2.95 14.30 -10.74
CA ILE A 31 -1.98 13.99 -11.80
C ILE A 31 -0.73 13.33 -11.22
N MET A 32 -0.20 13.84 -10.11
CA MET A 32 0.99 13.30 -9.45
C MET A 32 0.74 11.88 -8.98
N CYS A 33 -0.37 11.62 -8.30
CA CYS A 33 -0.74 10.29 -7.84
C CYS A 33 -0.95 9.31 -9.01
N PHE A 34 -1.54 9.76 -10.12
CA PHE A 34 -1.74 8.93 -11.31
C PHE A 34 -0.40 8.53 -11.93
N PHE A 35 0.48 9.50 -12.17
CA PHE A 35 1.81 9.24 -12.73
C PHE A 35 2.67 8.41 -11.79
N SER A 36 2.61 8.69 -10.49
CA SER A 36 3.35 7.99 -9.46
C SER A 36 2.92 6.53 -9.36
N ARG A 37 1.61 6.22 -9.32
CA ARG A 37 1.11 4.84 -9.40
C ARG A 37 1.66 4.08 -10.61
N ASN A 38 1.61 4.69 -11.79
CA ASN A 38 2.09 4.04 -13.01
C ASN A 38 3.61 3.90 -13.03
N PHE A 39 4.34 4.87 -12.49
CA PHE A 39 5.79 4.84 -12.37
C PHE A 39 6.26 3.73 -11.41
N TYR A 40 5.51 3.50 -10.33
CA TYR A 40 5.77 2.50 -9.31
C TYR A 40 5.08 1.16 -9.57
N PHE A 41 4.50 0.94 -10.75
CA PHE A 41 4.04 -0.37 -11.19
C PHE A 41 4.95 -0.90 -12.30
N ARG A 42 5.80 -1.87 -11.97
CA ARG A 42 6.89 -2.35 -12.83
C ARG A 42 6.82 -3.86 -13.01
N GLU A 43 7.30 -4.32 -14.16
CA GLU A 43 7.47 -5.74 -14.46
C GLU A 43 8.97 -6.06 -14.51
N TYR A 44 9.36 -7.20 -13.95
CA TYR A 44 10.71 -7.75 -14.02
C TYR A 44 10.65 -9.20 -14.48
N ILE A 45 11.59 -9.61 -15.33
CA ILE A 45 11.57 -10.91 -16.02
C ILE A 45 12.91 -11.62 -15.85
N LYS A 46 12.87 -12.91 -15.53
CA LYS A 46 14.02 -13.82 -15.51
C LYS A 46 13.61 -15.20 -16.03
N GLY A 47 14.00 -15.53 -17.26
CA GLY A 47 13.53 -16.76 -17.92
C GLY A 47 11.99 -16.77 -18.03
N SER A 48 11.34 -17.77 -17.41
CA SER A 48 9.88 -17.85 -17.34
C SER A 48 9.26 -17.13 -16.13
N GLU A 49 10.06 -16.65 -15.20
CA GLU A 49 9.61 -15.96 -13.98
C GLU A 49 9.28 -14.50 -14.31
N LYS A 50 8.13 -14.03 -13.82
CA LYS A 50 7.66 -12.66 -13.93
C LYS A 50 7.29 -12.11 -12.56
N ILE A 51 7.88 -10.98 -12.22
CA ILE A 51 7.57 -10.22 -11.01
C ILE A 51 6.83 -8.96 -11.43
N TYR A 52 5.67 -8.74 -10.84
CA TYR A 52 4.93 -7.50 -10.90
C TYR A 52 5.15 -6.78 -9.56
N PHE A 53 5.90 -5.68 -9.56
CA PHE A 53 6.13 -4.88 -8.36
C PHE A 53 5.23 -3.64 -8.42
N LEU A 54 4.25 -3.58 -7.53
CA LEU A 54 3.32 -2.47 -7.41
C LEU A 54 3.50 -1.74 -6.08
N GLY A 55 3.99 -0.50 -6.17
CA GLY A 55 4.08 0.42 -5.04
C GLY A 55 2.70 0.86 -4.53
N THR A 56 2.53 0.92 -3.21
CA THR A 56 1.33 1.41 -2.53
C THR A 56 1.57 2.77 -1.87
N TYR A 57 0.47 3.46 -1.56
CA TYR A 57 0.48 4.57 -0.61
C TYR A 57 -0.13 4.08 0.70
N HIS A 58 0.55 4.34 1.81
CA HIS A 58 -0.02 4.03 3.11
C HIS A 58 -1.22 4.95 3.38
N ASN A 59 -2.20 4.45 4.13
CA ASN A 59 -3.43 5.17 4.49
C ASN A 59 -4.40 5.45 3.32
N MET A 60 -4.35 4.65 2.24
CA MET A 60 -5.40 4.66 1.23
C MET A 60 -6.75 4.24 1.81
N THR A 61 -7.84 4.75 1.23
CA THR A 61 -9.22 4.30 1.51
C THR A 61 -9.73 3.35 0.42
N LEU A 62 -10.94 2.82 0.61
CA LEU A 62 -11.62 1.99 -0.39
C LEU A 62 -11.76 2.66 -1.76
N ASP A 63 -11.96 3.97 -1.80
CA ASP A 63 -12.33 4.74 -2.98
C ASP A 63 -11.40 5.93 -3.29
N SER A 64 -10.25 6.00 -2.63
CA SER A 64 -9.21 7.00 -2.91
C SER A 64 -8.93 7.11 -4.42
N THR A 65 -8.92 8.34 -4.95
CA THR A 65 -8.60 8.58 -6.36
C THR A 65 -7.17 9.10 -6.49
N PRO A 66 -6.41 8.71 -7.54
CA PRO A 66 -6.70 7.74 -8.61
C PRO A 66 -6.33 6.29 -8.26
N TYR A 67 -6.01 6.00 -7.00
CA TYR A 67 -5.50 4.72 -6.55
C TYR A 67 -6.00 4.37 -5.14
N SER A 68 -6.70 3.24 -5.02
CA SER A 68 -7.39 2.80 -3.81
C SER A 68 -7.25 1.31 -3.55
N TYR A 69 -7.83 0.84 -2.44
CA TYR A 69 -7.97 -0.59 -2.17
C TYR A 69 -8.74 -1.32 -3.28
N LEU A 70 -9.74 -0.67 -3.92
CA LEU A 70 -10.44 -1.29 -5.06
C LEU A 70 -9.51 -1.54 -6.25
N ASN A 71 -8.52 -0.66 -6.49
CA ASN A 71 -7.51 -0.90 -7.51
C ASN A 71 -6.58 -2.07 -7.12
N LEU A 72 -6.18 -2.17 -5.85
CA LEU A 72 -5.40 -3.32 -5.35
C LEU A 72 -6.14 -4.64 -5.54
N LYS A 73 -7.42 -4.69 -5.14
CA LYS A 73 -8.31 -5.84 -5.38
C LYS A 73 -8.33 -6.21 -6.85
N SER A 74 -8.51 -5.21 -7.72
CA SER A 74 -8.57 -5.44 -9.17
C SER A 74 -7.26 -5.99 -9.72
N VAL A 75 -6.11 -5.50 -9.26
CA VAL A 75 -4.81 -6.04 -9.68
C VAL A 75 -4.69 -7.50 -9.27
N ILE A 76 -5.02 -7.86 -8.03
CA ILE A 76 -4.93 -9.23 -7.53
C ILE A 76 -5.89 -10.15 -8.34
N GLU A 77 -7.13 -9.71 -8.54
CA GLU A 77 -8.17 -10.46 -9.28
C GLU A 77 -7.82 -10.64 -10.76
N ASN A 78 -7.30 -9.60 -11.41
CA ASN A 78 -7.00 -9.62 -12.84
C ASN A 78 -5.66 -10.30 -13.15
N LEU A 79 -4.65 -10.12 -12.29
CA LEU A 79 -3.32 -10.68 -12.49
C LEU A 79 -3.30 -12.18 -12.16
N ARG A 80 -4.00 -12.56 -11.09
CA ARG A 80 -3.97 -13.89 -10.44
C ARG A 80 -2.53 -14.42 -10.33
N PRO A 81 -1.70 -13.79 -9.48
CA PRO A 81 -0.35 -14.28 -9.23
C PRO A 81 -0.38 -15.64 -8.54
N ASP A 82 0.67 -16.43 -8.73
CA ASP A 82 0.90 -17.68 -8.02
C ASP A 82 1.30 -17.41 -6.55
N LEU A 83 1.89 -16.23 -6.33
CA LEU A 83 2.41 -15.76 -5.04
C LEU A 83 2.20 -14.25 -4.90
N LEU A 84 1.68 -13.84 -3.76
CA LEU A 84 1.62 -12.46 -3.33
C LEU A 84 2.64 -12.23 -2.19
N LEU A 85 3.60 -11.35 -2.42
CA LEU A 85 4.53 -10.84 -1.41
C LEU A 85 4.02 -9.50 -0.89
N ILE A 86 3.94 -9.34 0.43
CA ILE A 86 3.46 -8.10 1.07
C ILE A 86 4.45 -7.55 2.10
N GLU A 87 4.38 -6.24 2.34
CA GLU A 87 5.09 -5.53 3.42
C GLU A 87 4.54 -5.90 4.81
N SER A 88 4.70 -7.16 5.17
CA SER A 88 4.44 -7.71 6.51
C SER A 88 5.60 -8.62 6.87
N ARG A 89 5.85 -8.80 8.16
CA ARG A 89 6.92 -9.68 8.64
C ARG A 89 6.52 -11.15 8.51
N PRO A 90 7.41 -12.03 7.98
CA PRO A 90 7.11 -13.45 7.79
C PRO A 90 6.61 -14.16 9.05
N GLU A 91 7.23 -13.90 10.21
CA GLU A 91 6.87 -14.54 11.48
C GLU A 91 5.51 -14.10 12.02
N GLN A 92 5.10 -12.85 11.75
CA GLN A 92 3.77 -12.36 12.14
C GLN A 92 2.68 -13.06 11.35
N LEU A 93 2.88 -13.21 10.04
CA LEU A 93 1.93 -13.96 9.21
C LEU A 93 1.86 -15.42 9.65
N LYS A 94 3.00 -16.07 9.95
CA LYS A 94 3.03 -17.45 10.47
C LYS A 94 2.24 -17.61 11.77
N ASN A 95 2.23 -16.59 12.63
CA ASN A 95 1.47 -16.55 13.88
C ASN A 95 0.01 -16.08 13.70
N GLY A 96 -0.45 -15.96 12.45
CA GLY A 96 -1.80 -15.53 12.10
C GLY A 96 -2.07 -14.06 12.40
N ASN A 97 -1.06 -13.21 12.56
CA ASN A 97 -1.21 -11.77 12.69
C ASN A 97 -1.14 -11.13 11.29
N PHE A 98 -2.21 -11.31 10.50
CA PHE A 98 -2.24 -10.85 9.11
C PHE A 98 -2.34 -9.33 8.95
N ALA A 99 -2.62 -8.62 10.04
CA ALA A 99 -2.69 -7.16 10.04
C ALA A 99 -1.33 -6.48 10.23
N ASP A 100 -0.22 -7.25 10.30
CA ASP A 100 1.12 -6.68 10.37
C ASP A 100 1.45 -5.86 9.12
N GLY A 101 2.12 -4.71 9.29
CA GLY A 101 2.42 -3.78 8.20
C GLY A 101 1.32 -2.74 7.91
N PRO A 102 1.36 -2.03 6.78
CA PRO A 102 0.31 -1.07 6.40
C PRO A 102 -1.07 -1.72 6.19
N GLY A 103 -2.16 -0.95 6.40
CA GLY A 103 -3.54 -1.47 6.33
C GLY A 103 -3.91 -2.08 4.97
N GLU A 104 -3.35 -1.54 3.88
CA GLU A 104 -3.57 -2.07 2.54
C GLU A 104 -2.97 -3.47 2.32
N MET A 105 -1.99 -3.88 3.14
CA MET A 105 -1.38 -5.21 3.08
C MET A 105 -2.35 -6.25 3.64
N LEU A 106 -3.04 -5.95 4.74
CA LEU A 106 -4.12 -6.79 5.27
C LEU A 106 -5.25 -6.93 4.26
N TYR A 107 -5.69 -5.82 3.69
CA TYR A 107 -6.74 -5.83 2.66
C TYR A 107 -6.36 -6.77 1.51
N SER A 108 -5.14 -6.59 0.98
CA SER A 108 -4.62 -7.39 -0.12
C SER A 108 -4.47 -8.87 0.24
N HIS A 109 -3.99 -9.16 1.45
CA HIS A 109 -3.87 -10.52 1.99
C HIS A 109 -5.22 -11.23 1.98
N LEU A 110 -6.27 -10.61 2.52
CA LEU A 110 -7.59 -11.23 2.64
C LEU A 110 -8.23 -11.48 1.26
N ILE A 111 -8.06 -10.55 0.31
CA ILE A 111 -8.49 -10.75 -1.08
C ILE A 111 -7.74 -11.92 -1.72
N ALA A 112 -6.42 -11.98 -1.58
CA ALA A 112 -5.61 -13.07 -2.13
C ALA A 112 -5.99 -14.45 -1.54
N ASN A 113 -6.19 -14.53 -0.22
CA ASN A 113 -6.64 -15.76 0.44
C ASN A 113 -8.00 -16.24 -0.08
N LYS A 114 -8.97 -15.32 -0.26
CA LYS A 114 -10.28 -15.65 -0.84
C LYS A 114 -10.18 -16.24 -2.25
N LEU A 115 -9.12 -15.90 -2.98
CA LEU A 115 -8.85 -16.39 -4.34
C LEU A 115 -7.95 -17.62 -4.38
N GLY A 116 -7.51 -18.15 -3.22
CA GLY A 116 -6.59 -19.27 -3.12
C GLY A 116 -5.14 -18.95 -3.50
N ILE A 117 -4.77 -17.66 -3.48
CA ILE A 117 -3.41 -17.20 -3.79
C ILE A 117 -2.55 -17.30 -2.53
N VAL A 118 -1.34 -17.84 -2.65
CA VAL A 118 -0.39 -17.92 -1.54
C VAL A 118 0.11 -16.53 -1.18
N VAL A 119 0.07 -16.17 0.10
CA VAL A 119 0.58 -14.88 0.61
C VAL A 119 1.79 -15.11 1.53
N LYS A 120 2.85 -14.32 1.32
CA LYS A 120 4.06 -14.31 2.18
C LYS A 120 4.44 -12.87 2.53
N GLY A 121 4.98 -12.72 3.73
CA GLY A 121 5.53 -11.46 4.19
C GLY A 121 6.99 -11.36 3.79
N VAL A 122 7.48 -10.15 3.51
CA VAL A 122 8.90 -9.91 3.22
C VAL A 122 9.55 -8.89 4.16
N ASP A 123 8.77 -8.21 5.00
CA ASP A 123 9.27 -7.14 5.84
C ASP A 123 10.15 -7.64 7.01
N TRP A 124 10.91 -6.73 7.60
CA TRP A 124 11.74 -6.98 8.76
C TRP A 124 11.95 -5.70 9.58
N TRP A 125 11.90 -5.83 10.91
CA TRP A 125 12.40 -4.79 11.80
C TRP A 125 12.96 -5.39 13.10
N SER A 126 13.87 -4.66 13.74
CA SER A 126 14.35 -4.96 15.08
C SER A 126 14.51 -3.68 15.90
N ASP A 127 14.08 -3.69 17.17
CA ASP A 127 14.41 -2.65 18.14
C ASP A 127 15.85 -2.87 18.65
N SER A 128 16.84 -2.52 17.81
CA SER A 128 18.27 -2.59 18.17
C SER A 128 18.77 -1.30 18.83
N GLY A 129 17.88 -0.37 19.19
CA GLY A 129 18.22 0.95 19.72
C GLY A 129 18.85 1.93 18.72
N LYS A 130 19.27 1.47 17.53
CA LYS A 130 19.82 2.30 16.44
C LYS A 130 18.81 2.57 15.33
N ASN A 131 17.69 1.85 15.31
CA ASN A 131 16.68 1.97 14.27
C ASN A 131 15.63 3.00 14.66
N VAL A 132 15.29 3.88 13.72
CA VAL A 132 14.14 4.78 13.85
C VAL A 132 12.89 4.01 13.43
N PRO A 133 11.83 3.97 14.26
CA PRO A 133 10.57 3.33 13.88
C PRO A 133 10.04 3.91 12.56
N ASN A 134 9.37 3.08 11.76
CA ASN A 134 8.65 3.52 10.55
C ASN A 134 9.55 4.21 9.49
N SER A 135 10.82 3.80 9.40
CA SER A 135 11.77 4.31 8.40
C SER A 135 12.31 3.18 7.52
N THR A 136 12.58 3.50 6.24
CA THR A 136 13.46 2.68 5.40
C THR A 136 14.89 2.87 5.88
N ASN A 137 15.63 1.77 6.05
CA ASN A 137 17.05 1.83 6.33
C ASN A 137 17.76 0.68 5.61
N PRO A 138 19.06 0.83 5.30
CA PRO A 138 19.79 -0.16 4.50
C PRO A 138 19.69 -1.58 5.05
N THR A 139 19.70 -1.76 6.38
CA THR A 139 19.57 -3.08 7.01
C THR A 139 18.18 -3.68 6.78
N ARG A 140 17.09 -2.94 7.03
CA ARG A 140 15.72 -3.39 6.76
C ARG A 140 15.57 -3.75 5.28
N ASP A 141 16.05 -2.90 4.39
CA ASP A 141 15.94 -3.12 2.94
C ASP A 141 16.78 -4.32 2.47
N GLU A 142 17.89 -4.64 3.12
CA GLU A 142 18.66 -5.87 2.84
C GLU A 142 17.88 -7.14 3.24
N TYR A 143 17.25 -7.14 4.43
CA TYR A 143 16.40 -8.24 4.85
C TYR A 143 15.17 -8.42 3.95
N ILE A 144 14.52 -7.31 3.57
CA ILE A 144 13.41 -7.32 2.61
C ILE A 144 13.85 -7.97 1.31
N ASN A 145 14.98 -7.54 0.75
CA ASN A 145 15.48 -8.10 -0.50
C ASN A 145 15.76 -9.61 -0.39
N LYS A 146 16.42 -10.02 0.69
CA LYS A 146 16.71 -11.43 0.95
C LYS A 146 15.44 -12.27 1.05
N ASN A 147 14.40 -11.75 1.72
CA ASN A 147 13.11 -12.43 1.83
C ASN A 147 12.42 -12.51 0.46
N ILE A 148 12.41 -11.44 -0.32
CA ILE A 148 11.87 -11.43 -1.69
C ILE A 148 12.54 -12.51 -2.54
N LEU A 149 13.88 -12.48 -2.63
CA LEU A 149 14.64 -13.41 -3.48
C LEU A 149 14.56 -14.87 -3.02
N LYS A 150 14.29 -15.11 -1.73
CA LYS A 150 14.07 -16.44 -1.20
C LYS A 150 12.72 -17.03 -1.62
N GLU A 151 11.68 -16.22 -1.70
CA GLU A 151 10.31 -16.71 -1.92
C GLU A 151 9.92 -16.75 -3.41
N ILE A 152 10.58 -16.00 -4.30
CA ILE A 152 10.29 -16.02 -5.74
C ILE A 152 10.58 -17.37 -6.42
N PRO A 153 11.72 -18.07 -6.16
CA PRO A 153 12.01 -19.33 -6.82
C PRO A 153 10.85 -20.31 -6.66
N SER A 154 10.49 -21.02 -7.73
CA SER A 154 9.31 -21.91 -7.88
C SER A 154 7.98 -21.24 -8.28
N HIS A 155 7.92 -19.91 -8.39
CA HIS A 155 6.72 -19.20 -8.83
C HIS A 155 6.93 -18.53 -10.19
N LYS A 156 5.99 -18.73 -11.12
CA LYS A 156 6.10 -18.13 -12.47
C LYS A 156 5.60 -16.70 -12.48
N LYS A 157 4.58 -16.38 -11.70
CA LYS A 157 3.97 -15.06 -11.63
C LYS A 157 3.87 -14.60 -10.19
N VAL A 158 4.72 -13.65 -9.80
CA VAL A 158 4.74 -13.08 -8.45
C VAL A 158 4.22 -11.65 -8.49
N LEU A 159 3.37 -11.27 -7.54
CA LEU A 159 3.00 -9.89 -7.27
C LEU A 159 3.65 -9.46 -5.96
N ILE A 160 4.34 -8.31 -5.96
CA ILE A 160 4.91 -7.68 -4.78
C ILE A 160 4.13 -6.39 -4.51
N LEU A 161 3.58 -6.26 -3.31
CA LEU A 161 2.92 -5.05 -2.81
C LEU A 161 3.69 -4.51 -1.60
N MET A 162 4.24 -3.32 -1.73
CA MET A 162 4.97 -2.60 -0.66
C MET A 162 4.82 -1.10 -0.86
N GLY A 163 5.12 -0.29 0.16
CA GLY A 163 5.19 1.17 0.02
C GLY A 163 6.03 1.60 -1.19
N SER A 164 5.58 2.60 -1.93
CA SER A 164 6.17 3.01 -3.23
C SER A 164 7.68 3.27 -3.20
N ALA A 165 8.23 3.75 -2.08
CA ALA A 165 9.67 3.96 -1.91
C ALA A 165 10.49 2.67 -2.11
N HIS A 166 9.95 1.51 -1.72
CA HIS A 166 10.65 0.22 -1.86
C HIS A 166 10.84 -0.19 -3.33
N VAL A 167 9.96 0.24 -4.24
CA VAL A 167 10.06 -0.13 -5.67
C VAL A 167 11.40 0.34 -6.26
N THR A 168 11.82 1.57 -5.94
CA THR A 168 13.09 2.13 -6.41
C THR A 168 14.30 1.57 -5.66
N LEU A 169 14.15 1.24 -4.38
CA LEU A 169 15.23 0.68 -3.56
C LEU A 169 15.55 -0.77 -3.94
N GLU A 170 14.54 -1.53 -4.35
CA GLU A 170 14.68 -2.95 -4.70
C GLU A 170 15.05 -3.18 -6.17
N GLU A 171 14.78 -2.22 -7.07
CA GLU A 171 15.13 -2.31 -8.50
C GLU A 171 16.58 -2.76 -8.75
N PRO A 172 17.62 -2.07 -8.24
CA PRO A 172 19.01 -2.47 -8.51
C PRO A 172 19.35 -3.86 -7.94
N LYS A 173 18.68 -4.28 -6.85
CA LYS A 173 18.92 -5.59 -6.22
C LYS A 173 18.27 -6.73 -7.00
N LEU A 174 17.08 -6.50 -7.56
CA LEU A 174 16.44 -7.43 -8.50
C LEU A 174 17.29 -7.57 -9.78
N GLU A 175 17.85 -6.47 -10.28
CA GLU A 175 18.76 -6.49 -11.43
C GLU A 175 20.03 -7.28 -11.15
N GLN A 176 20.65 -7.09 -9.98
CA GLN A 176 21.80 -7.89 -9.53
C GLN A 176 21.45 -9.39 -9.39
N ALA A 177 20.21 -9.72 -9.01
CA ALA A 177 19.72 -11.10 -8.96
C ALA A 177 19.40 -11.69 -10.36
N GLY A 178 19.63 -10.93 -11.43
CA GLY A 178 19.49 -11.37 -12.83
C GLY A 178 18.11 -11.14 -13.43
N TYR A 179 17.23 -10.41 -12.75
CA TYR A 179 15.97 -9.98 -13.35
C TYR A 179 16.20 -8.75 -14.23
N LYS A 180 15.55 -8.70 -15.38
CA LYS A 180 15.58 -7.54 -16.26
C LYS A 180 14.25 -6.81 -16.19
N ARG A 181 14.28 -5.48 -16.17
CA ARG A 181 13.06 -4.68 -16.28
C ARG A 181 12.35 -5.00 -17.60
N GLY A 182 11.12 -5.51 -17.49
CA GLY A 182 10.26 -5.85 -18.61
C GLY A 182 9.59 -4.63 -19.22
N PHE A 183 9.21 -4.72 -20.49
CA PHE A 183 8.35 -3.72 -21.11
C PHE A 183 6.91 -3.89 -20.60
N PHE A 184 6.47 -2.97 -19.75
CA PHE A 184 5.15 -3.00 -19.16
C PHE A 184 4.31 -1.80 -19.63
N PRO A 185 3.55 -1.94 -20.73
CA PRO A 185 2.84 -0.81 -21.32
C PRO A 185 1.72 -0.30 -20.42
N GLU A 186 1.45 1.00 -20.53
CA GLU A 186 0.40 1.68 -19.76
C GLU A 186 -0.98 1.02 -19.94
N THR A 187 -1.29 0.55 -21.15
CA THR A 187 -2.55 -0.17 -21.44
C THR A 187 -2.69 -1.47 -20.64
N ALA A 188 -1.59 -2.19 -20.40
CA ALA A 188 -1.59 -3.39 -19.56
C ALA A 188 -1.78 -3.04 -18.07
N LYS A 189 -1.15 -1.96 -17.59
CA LYS A 189 -1.35 -1.45 -16.23
C LYS A 189 -2.80 -1.06 -15.99
N ILE A 190 -3.38 -0.26 -16.90
CA ILE A 190 -4.79 0.16 -16.86
C ILE A 190 -5.71 -1.06 -16.82
N LYS A 191 -5.43 -2.09 -17.64
CA LYS A 191 -6.23 -3.32 -17.64
C LYS A 191 -6.20 -4.02 -16.28
N LEU A 192 -5.04 -4.14 -15.64
CA LEU A 192 -4.92 -4.78 -14.33
C LEU A 192 -5.58 -3.95 -13.23
N LEU A 193 -5.46 -2.62 -13.27
CA LEU A 193 -6.01 -1.69 -12.28
C LEU A 193 -7.51 -1.41 -12.46
N LYS A 194 -8.13 -1.95 -13.51
CA LYS A 194 -9.53 -1.66 -13.85
C LYS A 194 -10.49 -2.23 -12.80
N VAL A 195 -11.17 -1.32 -12.10
CA VAL A 195 -12.20 -1.67 -11.11
C VAL A 195 -13.50 -2.06 -11.82
N HIS A 196 -13.91 -3.31 -11.64
CA HIS A 196 -15.16 -3.85 -12.18
C HIS A 196 -16.34 -3.71 -11.20
N ASN A 197 -16.09 -3.87 -9.90
CA ASN A 197 -17.08 -3.71 -8.85
C ASN A 197 -16.69 -2.53 -7.96
N LYS A 198 -17.53 -1.50 -7.90
CA LYS A 198 -17.32 -0.30 -7.09
C LYS A 198 -17.96 -0.36 -5.71
N LYS A 199 -18.47 -1.53 -5.28
CA LYS A 199 -19.04 -1.71 -3.95
C LYS A 199 -17.97 -1.40 -2.89
N LEU A 200 -18.28 -0.44 -2.03
CA LEU A 200 -17.40 -0.02 -0.94
C LEU A 200 -17.64 -0.90 0.27
N VAL A 201 -16.96 -2.03 0.32
CA VAL A 201 -16.96 -2.97 1.45
C VAL A 201 -15.55 -3.49 1.68
N TYR A 202 -15.21 -3.73 2.93
CA TYR A 202 -13.95 -4.38 3.30
C TYR A 202 -14.07 -5.90 3.18
N PRO A 203 -12.98 -6.65 2.93
CA PRO A 203 -13.01 -8.09 2.97
C PRO A 203 -13.28 -8.58 4.40
N LYS A 204 -14.11 -9.62 4.52
CA LYS A 204 -14.43 -10.26 5.80
C LYS A 204 -13.18 -10.57 6.62
N GLY A 205 -13.19 -10.14 7.89
CA GLY A 205 -12.15 -10.43 8.87
C GLY A 205 -11.14 -9.30 9.07
N MET A 206 -11.24 -8.18 8.37
CA MET A 206 -10.36 -7.02 8.61
C MET A 206 -10.45 -6.53 10.06
N THR A 207 -11.65 -6.32 10.59
CA THR A 207 -11.86 -5.91 11.99
C THR A 207 -11.22 -6.90 12.97
N PHE A 208 -11.35 -8.20 12.69
CA PHE A 208 -10.76 -9.25 13.54
C PHE A 208 -9.24 -9.16 13.57
N TYR A 209 -8.58 -9.11 12.41
CA TYR A 209 -7.12 -9.08 12.35
C TYR A 209 -6.54 -7.76 12.84
N ILE A 210 -7.21 -6.62 12.62
CA ILE A 210 -6.78 -5.33 13.18
C ILE A 210 -6.86 -5.37 14.70
N LYS A 211 -7.95 -5.88 15.30
CA LYS A 211 -8.06 -6.04 16.76
C LYS A 211 -6.96 -6.97 17.30
N LYS A 212 -6.62 -8.05 16.56
CA LYS A 212 -5.49 -8.92 16.91
C LYS A 212 -4.15 -8.15 16.90
N ARG A 213 -3.88 -7.33 15.89
CA ARG A 213 -2.68 -6.49 15.87
C ARG A 213 -2.66 -5.47 16.99
N ILE A 214 -3.77 -4.79 17.29
CA ILE A 214 -3.85 -3.86 18.42
C ILE A 214 -3.41 -4.56 19.72
N ASN A 215 -3.87 -5.78 19.96
CA ASN A 215 -3.47 -6.56 21.13
C ASN A 215 -1.99 -6.93 21.11
N TYR A 216 -1.46 -7.30 19.94
CA TYR A 216 -0.03 -7.54 19.75
C TYR A 216 0.79 -6.28 20.08
N GLU A 217 0.46 -5.11 19.51
CA GLU A 217 1.19 -3.86 19.76
C GLU A 217 1.17 -3.49 21.25
N LYS A 218 0.03 -3.64 21.93
CA LYS A 218 -0.08 -3.45 23.38
C LYS A 218 0.84 -4.38 24.16
N SER A 219 0.91 -5.65 23.77
CA SER A 219 1.77 -6.64 24.43
C SER A 219 3.26 -6.37 24.26
N CYS A 220 3.64 -5.70 23.17
CA CYS A 220 5.02 -5.34 22.88
C CYS A 220 5.51 -4.12 23.68
N ILE A 221 4.62 -3.22 24.12
CA ILE A 221 4.98 -2.06 24.93
C ILE A 221 5.60 -2.51 26.25
N GLY A 222 6.86 -2.12 26.49
CA GLY A 222 7.60 -2.49 27.70
C GLY A 222 8.25 -3.88 27.68
N THR A 223 7.98 -4.70 26.66
CA THR A 223 8.63 -6.01 26.48
C THR A 223 9.60 -5.99 25.29
N VAL A 224 9.05 -5.88 24.08
CA VAL A 224 9.78 -5.79 22.81
C VAL A 224 10.18 -4.33 22.53
N TYR A 225 9.25 -3.39 22.75
CA TYR A 225 9.44 -1.95 22.57
C TYR A 225 10.01 -1.34 23.86
N LYS A 226 11.34 -1.27 23.95
CA LYS A 226 12.02 -0.87 25.19
C LYS A 226 12.24 0.63 25.27
N THR A 227 12.50 1.28 24.14
CA THR A 227 12.76 2.71 24.07
C THR A 227 11.47 3.53 24.00
N ASP A 228 11.51 4.77 24.46
CA ASP A 228 10.32 5.66 24.45
C ASP A 228 9.85 6.00 23.04
N ALA A 229 10.78 6.07 22.08
CA ALA A 229 10.44 6.25 20.67
C ALA A 229 9.56 5.12 20.14
N PHE A 230 9.91 3.85 20.39
CA PHE A 230 9.12 2.71 19.96
C PHE A 230 7.79 2.60 20.72
N LYS A 231 7.76 2.88 22.03
CA LYS A 231 6.51 2.90 22.80
C LYS A 231 5.53 3.99 22.30
N LYS A 232 6.06 5.17 21.97
CA LYS A 232 5.29 6.26 21.37
C LYS A 232 4.75 5.86 20.00
N GLN A 233 5.59 5.28 19.15
CA GLN A 233 5.15 4.80 17.83
C GLN A 233 4.06 3.73 17.95
N ALA A 234 4.23 2.73 18.81
CA ALA A 234 3.22 1.71 19.05
C ALA A 234 1.88 2.32 19.50
N SER A 235 1.93 3.36 20.35
CA SER A 235 0.73 4.08 20.80
C SER A 235 0.02 4.81 19.65
N ILE A 236 0.78 5.42 18.72
CA ILE A 236 0.24 6.05 17.50
C ILE A 236 -0.41 5.00 16.61
N VAL A 237 0.28 3.89 16.34
CA VAL A 237 -0.23 2.78 15.52
C VAL A 237 -1.53 2.23 16.13
N ILE A 238 -1.58 1.99 17.44
CA ILE A 238 -2.80 1.56 18.12
C ILE A 238 -3.93 2.57 17.92
N GLN A 239 -3.66 3.88 17.99
CA GLN A 239 -4.67 4.90 17.78
C GLN A 239 -5.21 4.88 16.33
N GLU A 240 -4.32 4.77 15.35
CA GLU A 240 -4.68 4.69 13.92
C GLU A 240 -5.52 3.45 13.63
N LEU A 241 -5.09 2.28 14.11
CA LEU A 241 -5.84 1.02 13.95
C LEU A 241 -7.23 1.08 14.59
N ASN A 242 -7.37 1.74 15.75
CA ASN A 242 -8.69 1.95 16.36
C ASN A 242 -9.61 2.85 15.51
N ARG A 243 -9.04 3.83 14.79
CA ARG A 243 -9.82 4.65 13.83
C ARG A 243 -10.23 3.80 12.63
N GLU A 244 -9.32 3.00 12.10
CA GLU A 244 -9.59 2.10 10.98
C GLU A 244 -10.71 1.10 11.30
N VAL A 245 -10.69 0.48 12.49
CA VAL A 245 -11.78 -0.39 12.97
C VAL A 245 -13.14 0.30 12.90
N LYS A 246 -13.25 1.55 13.36
CA LYS A 246 -14.51 2.30 13.33
C LYS A 246 -15.00 2.53 11.91
N VAL A 247 -14.09 2.88 10.99
CA VAL A 247 -14.42 3.09 9.57
C VAL A 247 -14.93 1.78 8.95
N ILE A 248 -14.27 0.65 9.25
CA ILE A 248 -14.69 -0.66 8.75
C ILE A 248 -16.06 -1.05 9.32
N GLU A 249 -16.28 -0.89 10.63
CA GLU A 249 -17.55 -1.22 11.28
C GLU A 249 -18.72 -0.36 10.73
N GLN A 250 -18.48 0.89 10.35
CA GLN A 250 -19.46 1.75 9.70
C GLN A 250 -19.73 1.38 8.23
N THR A 251 -18.70 0.92 7.53
CA THR A 251 -18.78 0.61 6.09
C THR A 251 -19.30 -0.80 5.82
N GLY A 252 -18.96 -1.75 6.69
CA GLY A 252 -19.27 -3.17 6.59
C GLY A 252 -18.17 -4.02 5.93
N GLU A 253 -18.28 -5.34 6.14
CA GLU A 253 -17.39 -6.36 5.59
C GLU A 253 -18.16 -7.44 4.79
N GLU A 254 -17.52 -8.03 3.77
CA GLU A 254 -18.07 -9.11 2.91
C GLU A 254 -17.03 -10.14 2.42
#